data_AF-A0A4Q4U9Z8-F1
#
_entry.id   AF-A0A4Q4U9Z8-F1
#
_cell.length_a   1.000
_cell.length_b   1.000
_cell.length_c   1.000
_cell.angle_alpha   90.00
_cell.angle_beta   90.00
_cell.angle_gamma   90.00
#
_symmetry.space_group_name_H-M   'P 1'
#
loop_
_entity.id
_entity.type
_entity.pdbx_description
1 polymer ?
#
loop_
_entity_poly.entity_id
_entity_poly.type
_entity_poly.pdbx_seq_one_letter_code
_entity_poly.pdbx_strand_id
1 'polypeptide(L)'
;MKTRSLIALLSGHLAACGTVLWDGRFNDLESATDLDEWSWSNQVGPYQWYIHGNGPTTDYVNLSPEFKNPADEASAQGVKITLDSTAYWNGQNMRRTELIPQTSAPINQGKVWYHFSIMRRDINPPAETREHQIAFFESHFTELKSGWLSGSPGTDDPLLRWMVGGNMEWSTEFLPEVWHNVAYEIDFNAGTVGFWHSTGGDDLKQIVAPVSASTSSNGADWHLGVLELPRDGYPDEVEDLYFSGVYVESGSITTSVTGPASYLTWLAATLGDDSVIIGIIRHGGDEEAAYEAGGHASGPWSKRWRGRGASSCGRRPRRLPRRCYSRSSQHGWAYDNVVNYEVVLASGEVVNANAHSHADPFWALRGGDGNFGIMTRFEVLTFDLGETMRGGTAAYGPDQETKAAVIDGLIAFAEHGSRTDAKAHLIASIGYSQAVDAWETTVIPDHADPQPEGAHPAVFDDFFLGGSAVYDSLANNSLANLTEHLDASSLFGYRYTYYTLTARLNRRLLADMVDVFQDEMAPLRNVASVLPSMPWQIIAEPQREAMELNGGNALGIGGRGEPLLVMNIFVQWARFGWRGRPVRMP
;
A
#
# COMPACT_ATOMS: atom_id res chain seq x y z
N MET A 1 -4.33 11.82 -27.34
CA MET A 1 -3.18 10.91 -27.15
C MET A 1 -2.31 11.50 -26.06
N LYS A 2 -1.92 10.72 -25.04
CA LYS A 2 -1.10 11.10 -23.87
C LYS A 2 -1.79 11.70 -22.62
N THR A 3 -2.97 11.17 -22.26
CA THR A 3 -3.44 11.08 -20.85
C THR A 3 -3.14 9.69 -20.27
N ARG A 4 -2.36 8.86 -21.00
CA ARG A 4 -2.00 7.47 -20.67
C ARG A 4 -0.71 7.34 -19.85
N SER A 5 -0.03 8.44 -19.48
CA SER A 5 1.35 8.38 -19.00
C SER A 5 1.57 8.47 -17.48
N LEU A 6 0.55 8.82 -16.68
CA LEU A 6 0.66 8.78 -15.20
C LEU A 6 0.21 7.44 -14.62
N ILE A 7 -0.76 6.77 -15.27
CA ILE A 7 -1.11 5.37 -14.98
C ILE A 7 0.03 4.44 -15.42
N ALA A 8 0.78 4.79 -16.46
CA ALA A 8 1.86 3.97 -17.01
C ALA A 8 3.17 3.98 -16.18
N LEU A 9 3.39 4.96 -15.28
CA LEU A 9 4.62 5.02 -14.47
C LEU A 9 4.43 4.57 -13.01
N LEU A 10 3.23 4.71 -12.44
CA LEU A 10 2.86 3.94 -11.23
C LEU A 10 2.76 2.43 -11.54
N SER A 11 2.48 2.06 -12.80
CA SER A 11 2.71 0.70 -13.31
C SER A 11 4.15 0.46 -13.81
N GLY A 12 5.00 1.48 -13.84
CA GLY A 12 6.37 1.43 -14.32
C GLY A 12 7.39 1.02 -13.25
N HIS A 13 7.11 1.30 -11.97
CA HIS A 13 7.83 0.73 -10.83
C HIS A 13 7.14 -0.49 -10.20
N LEU A 14 5.91 -0.80 -10.62
CA LEU A 14 5.37 -2.18 -10.57
C LEU A 14 6.01 -3.10 -11.63
N ALA A 15 6.94 -2.61 -12.46
CA ALA A 15 7.63 -3.44 -13.44
C ALA A 15 8.93 -4.08 -12.91
N ALA A 16 9.29 -3.82 -11.64
CA ALA A 16 10.38 -4.53 -10.96
C ALA A 16 9.91 -5.69 -10.06
N CYS A 17 8.61 -5.83 -9.81
CA CYS A 17 8.02 -6.93 -9.04
C CYS A 17 6.71 -7.40 -9.69
N GLY A 18 6.50 -8.71 -9.80
CA GLY A 18 5.28 -9.27 -10.37
C GLY A 18 4.02 -8.91 -9.58
N THR A 19 2.86 -8.98 -10.25
CA THR A 19 1.56 -8.94 -9.56
C THR A 19 1.22 -10.34 -9.08
N VAL A 20 1.16 -10.55 -7.77
CA VAL A 20 0.68 -11.81 -7.17
C VAL A 20 -0.78 -12.02 -7.57
N LEU A 21 -1.05 -13.08 -8.31
CA LEU A 21 -2.39 -13.51 -8.75
C LEU A 21 -3.07 -14.38 -7.68
N TRP A 22 -2.30 -15.19 -6.98
CA TRP A 22 -2.75 -16.05 -5.89
C TRP A 22 -1.62 -16.21 -4.88
N ASP A 23 -1.96 -16.13 -3.60
CA ASP A 23 -1.03 -16.18 -2.48
C ASP A 23 -1.25 -17.45 -1.66
N GLY A 24 -0.22 -18.31 -1.63
CA GLY A 24 -0.21 -19.58 -0.92
C GLY A 24 0.76 -19.58 0.28
N ARG A 25 1.21 -18.43 0.77
CA ARG A 25 2.27 -18.36 1.79
C ARG A 25 1.82 -18.74 3.22
N PHE A 26 0.60 -19.25 3.38
CA PHE A 26 0.02 -19.64 4.67
C PHE A 26 -0.07 -18.51 5.71
N ASN A 27 0.02 -17.25 5.27
CA ASN A 27 -0.05 -16.07 6.14
C ASN A 27 -1.44 -15.86 6.75
N ASP A 28 -2.48 -16.30 6.06
CA ASP A 28 -3.88 -16.16 6.47
C ASP A 28 -4.39 -17.36 7.29
N LEU A 29 -3.52 -18.33 7.59
CA LEU A 29 -3.85 -19.50 8.40
C LEU A 29 -3.15 -19.38 9.75
N GLU A 30 -3.88 -19.53 10.86
CA GLU A 30 -3.30 -19.65 12.19
C GLU A 30 -2.71 -21.05 12.42
N SER A 31 -3.31 -22.08 11.78
CA SER A 31 -2.89 -23.47 11.93
C SER A 31 -3.24 -24.33 10.72
N ALA A 32 -2.69 -25.55 10.65
CA ALA A 32 -3.01 -26.48 9.58
C ALA A 32 -4.49 -26.93 9.58
N THR A 33 -5.17 -26.91 10.73
CA THR A 33 -6.60 -27.28 10.80
C THR A 33 -7.53 -26.29 10.12
N ASP A 34 -7.05 -25.07 9.81
CA ASP A 34 -7.84 -24.08 9.08
C ASP A 34 -8.09 -24.55 7.63
N LEU A 35 -7.30 -25.50 7.11
CA LEU A 35 -7.56 -26.18 5.85
C LEU A 35 -8.87 -26.99 5.87
N ASP A 36 -9.35 -27.41 7.04
CA ASP A 36 -10.60 -28.17 7.20
C ASP A 36 -11.85 -27.31 6.98
N GLU A 37 -11.71 -25.97 6.92
CA GLU A 37 -12.81 -25.06 6.59
C GLU A 37 -13.23 -25.15 5.11
N TRP A 38 -12.30 -25.58 4.24
CA TRP A 38 -12.57 -25.79 2.84
C TRP A 38 -13.37 -27.08 2.63
N SER A 39 -14.38 -27.03 1.76
CA SER A 39 -15.06 -28.22 1.24
C SER A 39 -15.60 -27.97 -0.16
N TRP A 40 -15.99 -29.03 -0.87
CA TRP A 40 -16.67 -28.91 -2.17
C TRP A 40 -17.94 -28.03 -2.14
N SER A 41 -18.61 -27.95 -0.99
CA SER A 41 -19.78 -27.08 -0.78
C SER A 41 -19.44 -25.69 -0.24
N ASN A 42 -18.22 -25.48 0.26
CA ASN A 42 -17.75 -24.24 0.87
C ASN A 42 -16.27 -24.01 0.54
N GLN A 43 -16.02 -23.58 -0.70
CA GLN A 43 -14.68 -23.40 -1.26
C GLN A 43 -14.03 -22.08 -0.79
N VAL A 44 -13.71 -22.00 0.51
CA VAL A 44 -13.09 -20.83 1.18
C VAL A 44 -11.59 -21.02 1.38
N GLY A 45 -10.88 -19.94 1.73
CA GLY A 45 -9.44 -19.99 1.97
C GLY A 45 -8.59 -20.10 0.70
N PRO A 46 -7.25 -20.13 0.84
CA PRO A 46 -6.33 -20.10 -0.29
C PRO A 46 -6.08 -21.48 -0.93
N TYR A 47 -6.43 -22.58 -0.25
CA TYR A 47 -6.16 -23.95 -0.70
C TYR A 47 -7.40 -24.82 -0.72
N GLN A 48 -7.47 -25.69 -1.73
CA GLN A 48 -8.32 -26.87 -1.74
C GLN A 48 -7.61 -27.99 -1.01
N TRP A 49 -8.32 -28.62 -0.08
CA TRP A 49 -7.79 -29.67 0.76
C TRP A 49 -8.69 -30.91 0.69
N TYR A 50 -8.30 -31.86 -0.16
CA TYR A 50 -9.04 -33.13 -0.31
C TYR A 50 -8.18 -34.33 -0.75
N ILE A 51 -6.92 -34.10 -1.16
CA ILE A 51 -6.00 -35.16 -1.58
C ILE A 51 -5.08 -35.49 -0.41
N HIS A 52 -5.62 -36.32 0.48
CA HIS A 52 -4.94 -36.78 1.69
C HIS A 52 -5.49 -38.13 2.16
N GLY A 53 -4.84 -38.70 3.17
CA GLY A 53 -5.28 -39.94 3.83
C GLY A 53 -6.50 -39.75 4.75
N ASN A 54 -6.89 -40.80 5.47
CA ASN A 54 -8.09 -40.77 6.33
C ASN A 54 -7.86 -40.19 7.75
N GLY A 55 -6.61 -39.85 8.09
CA GLY A 55 -6.24 -39.24 9.37
C GLY A 55 -6.64 -37.77 9.46
N PRO A 56 -6.52 -37.15 10.64
CA PRO A 56 -6.66 -35.71 10.80
C PRO A 56 -5.61 -34.94 9.99
N THR A 57 -5.93 -33.71 9.59
CA THR A 57 -5.06 -32.84 8.79
C THR A 57 -3.66 -32.65 9.38
N THR A 58 -3.54 -32.63 10.71
CA THR A 58 -2.26 -32.51 11.43
C THR A 58 -1.32 -33.71 11.27
N ASP A 59 -1.81 -34.86 10.80
CA ASP A 59 -0.95 -36.01 10.48
C ASP A 59 -0.19 -35.77 9.16
N TYR A 60 -0.71 -34.90 8.30
CA TYR A 60 -0.22 -34.67 6.93
C TYR A 60 0.36 -33.28 6.72
N VAL A 61 -0.18 -32.26 7.40
CA VAL A 61 0.16 -30.85 7.20
C VAL A 61 0.37 -30.20 8.56
N ASN A 62 1.51 -29.55 8.74
CA ASN A 62 1.82 -28.77 9.94
C ASN A 62 2.44 -27.44 9.55
N LEU A 63 2.04 -26.35 10.21
CA LEU A 63 2.59 -25.02 9.95
C LEU A 63 3.50 -24.58 11.12
N SER A 64 4.62 -23.93 10.79
CA SER A 64 5.53 -23.36 11.78
C SER A 64 6.48 -22.34 11.14
N PRO A 65 6.88 -21.27 11.85
CA PRO A 65 7.98 -20.40 11.44
C PRO A 65 9.31 -21.14 11.22
N GLU A 66 9.51 -22.32 11.82
CA GLU A 66 10.70 -23.15 11.62
C GLU A 66 10.69 -23.95 10.31
N PHE A 67 9.55 -24.00 9.61
CA PHE A 67 9.36 -24.79 8.40
C PHE A 67 9.49 -23.97 7.12
N LYS A 68 9.89 -22.68 7.20
CA LYS A 68 10.13 -21.84 6.02
C LYS A 68 11.60 -21.61 5.73
N ASN A 69 11.90 -21.16 4.50
CA ASN A 69 13.18 -20.57 4.19
C ASN A 69 13.42 -19.37 5.12
N PRO A 70 14.49 -19.34 5.92
CA PRO A 70 14.77 -18.21 6.80
C PRO A 70 14.96 -16.88 6.05
N ALA A 71 15.36 -16.94 4.77
CA ALA A 71 15.50 -15.77 3.91
C ALA A 71 14.17 -15.29 3.30
N ASP A 72 13.10 -16.10 3.39
CA ASP A 72 11.74 -15.70 3.00
C ASP A 72 11.10 -14.89 4.12
N GLU A 73 11.19 -13.58 4.01
CA GLU A 73 10.64 -12.63 4.98
C GLU A 73 9.13 -12.43 4.81
N ALA A 74 8.58 -12.72 3.63
CA ALA A 74 7.17 -12.47 3.33
C ALA A 74 6.23 -13.60 3.76
N SER A 75 6.74 -14.81 4.04
CA SER A 75 5.98 -15.88 4.69
C SER A 75 6.16 -15.83 6.21
N ALA A 76 5.07 -15.82 6.97
CA ALA A 76 5.10 -15.87 8.44
C ALA A 76 5.52 -17.25 8.95
N GLN A 77 5.13 -18.29 8.22
CA GLN A 77 5.38 -19.69 8.52
C GLN A 77 5.61 -20.48 7.23
N GLY A 78 6.25 -21.63 7.35
CA GLY A 78 6.28 -22.62 6.27
C GLY A 78 5.37 -23.79 6.61
N VAL A 79 5.25 -24.70 5.65
CA VAL A 79 4.46 -25.91 5.77
C VAL A 79 5.38 -27.12 5.74
N LYS A 80 5.16 -28.05 6.67
CA LYS A 80 5.68 -29.41 6.61
C LYS A 80 4.58 -30.31 6.04
N ILE A 81 4.85 -30.91 4.90
CA ILE A 81 4.02 -31.91 4.23
C ILE A 81 4.58 -33.28 4.56
N THR A 82 3.75 -34.11 5.18
CA THR A 82 4.10 -35.44 5.65
C THR A 82 3.39 -36.49 4.81
N LEU A 83 4.16 -37.50 4.36
CA LEU A 83 3.62 -38.77 3.95
C LEU A 83 3.87 -39.76 5.10
N ASP A 84 2.84 -40.46 5.53
CA ASP A 84 2.93 -41.56 6.48
C ASP A 84 2.31 -42.84 5.86
N SER A 85 2.12 -43.88 6.67
CA SER A 85 1.46 -45.12 6.23
C SER A 85 -0.04 -44.98 5.91
N THR A 86 -0.64 -43.83 6.20
CA THR A 86 -2.09 -43.59 6.03
C THR A 86 -2.41 -42.59 4.92
N ALA A 87 -1.39 -41.92 4.36
CA ALA A 87 -1.48 -40.92 3.29
C ALA A 87 -1.89 -41.50 1.92
N TYR A 88 -2.93 -42.32 1.87
CA TYR A 88 -3.47 -42.93 0.65
C TYR A 88 -4.83 -42.33 0.34
N TRP A 89 -4.93 -41.61 -0.78
CA TRP A 89 -6.17 -40.99 -1.22
C TRP A 89 -6.96 -41.90 -2.15
N ASN A 90 -8.27 -41.99 -1.94
CA ASN A 90 -9.23 -42.62 -2.86
C ASN A 90 -8.89 -44.08 -3.26
N GLY A 91 -8.30 -44.85 -2.35
CA GLY A 91 -7.93 -46.25 -2.58
C GLY A 91 -6.82 -46.46 -3.62
N GLN A 92 -6.08 -45.40 -3.97
CA GLN A 92 -4.90 -45.49 -4.82
C GLN A 92 -3.76 -46.23 -4.10
N ASN A 93 -2.77 -46.69 -4.88
CA ASN A 93 -1.56 -47.34 -4.35
C ASN A 93 -0.36 -46.39 -4.27
N MET A 94 -0.58 -45.08 -4.49
CA MET A 94 0.42 -44.03 -4.32
C MET A 94 0.13 -43.27 -3.03
N ARG A 95 1.18 -42.86 -2.32
CA ARG A 95 1.06 -41.98 -1.16
C ARG A 95 0.97 -40.54 -1.63
N ARG A 96 0.03 -39.77 -1.08
CA ARG A 96 -0.30 -38.41 -1.54
C ARG A 96 -0.71 -37.52 -0.38
N THR A 97 -0.07 -36.36 -0.31
CA THR A 97 -0.49 -35.21 0.50
C THR A 97 -0.30 -33.98 -0.35
N GLU A 98 -1.39 -33.42 -0.86
CA GLU A 98 -1.37 -32.37 -1.87
C GLU A 98 -2.40 -31.28 -1.58
N LEU A 99 -1.98 -30.03 -1.75
CA LEU A 99 -2.81 -28.84 -1.70
C LEU A 99 -2.92 -28.26 -3.11
N ILE A 100 -4.11 -27.81 -3.50
CA ILE A 100 -4.34 -27.17 -4.81
C ILE A 100 -4.76 -25.72 -4.59
N PRO A 101 -4.33 -24.74 -5.41
CA PRO A 101 -4.83 -23.38 -5.32
C PRO A 101 -6.37 -23.29 -5.35
N GLN A 102 -6.95 -22.62 -4.37
CA GLN A 102 -8.36 -22.20 -4.37
C GLN A 102 -8.41 -20.74 -4.86
N THR A 103 -8.70 -20.53 -6.14
CA THR A 103 -8.72 -19.19 -6.73
C THR A 103 -9.65 -19.09 -7.94
N SER A 104 -10.11 -17.87 -8.22
CA SER A 104 -10.74 -17.50 -9.49
C SER A 104 -9.81 -16.68 -10.39
N ALA A 105 -8.57 -16.41 -9.94
CA ALA A 105 -7.59 -15.67 -10.71
C ALA A 105 -7.12 -16.50 -11.93
N PRO A 106 -6.74 -15.85 -13.04
CA PRO A 106 -6.35 -16.54 -14.27
C PRO A 106 -4.91 -17.08 -14.18
N ILE A 107 -4.62 -17.95 -13.21
CA ILE A 107 -3.29 -18.54 -12.99
C ILE A 107 -2.86 -19.49 -14.11
N ASN A 108 -3.77 -19.85 -15.02
CA ASN A 108 -3.55 -20.72 -16.17
C ASN A 108 -3.60 -19.98 -17.52
N GLN A 109 -3.45 -18.65 -17.54
CA GLN A 109 -3.53 -17.85 -18.77
C GLN A 109 -2.34 -16.91 -18.93
N GLY A 110 -1.89 -16.74 -20.18
CA GLY A 110 -0.77 -15.86 -20.49
C GLY A 110 0.54 -16.36 -19.89
N LYS A 111 1.43 -15.40 -19.57
CA LYS A 111 2.72 -15.68 -18.95
C LYS A 111 2.65 -15.43 -17.45
N VAL A 112 2.98 -16.47 -16.67
CA VAL A 112 2.90 -16.47 -15.20
C VAL A 112 4.10 -17.21 -14.60
N TRP A 113 4.35 -16.94 -13.32
CA TRP A 113 5.41 -17.57 -12.55
C TRP A 113 4.82 -18.27 -11.34
N TYR A 114 5.07 -19.57 -11.23
CA TYR A 114 4.67 -20.39 -10.09
C TYR A 114 5.86 -20.55 -9.17
N HIS A 115 5.82 -19.86 -8.02
CA HIS A 115 6.90 -19.81 -7.04
C HIS A 115 6.64 -20.80 -5.90
N PHE A 116 7.72 -21.43 -5.44
CA PHE A 116 7.78 -22.17 -4.19
C PHE A 116 9.24 -22.41 -3.81
N SER A 117 9.51 -22.50 -2.52
CA SER A 117 10.77 -23.00 -1.98
C SER A 117 10.54 -24.37 -1.36
N ILE A 118 11.50 -25.28 -1.51
CA ILE A 118 11.43 -26.66 -1.00
C ILE A 118 12.73 -27.05 -0.27
N MET A 119 12.61 -27.80 0.81
CA MET A 119 13.73 -28.34 1.58
C MET A 119 13.36 -29.72 2.15
N ARG A 120 14.37 -30.57 2.36
CA ARG A 120 14.24 -31.80 3.15
C ARG A 120 15.20 -31.78 4.35
N ARG A 121 14.92 -32.58 5.38
CA ARG A 121 15.85 -32.81 6.51
C ARG A 121 16.37 -34.25 6.46
N ASP A 122 17.30 -34.57 7.35
CA ASP A 122 17.75 -35.96 7.59
C ASP A 122 16.82 -36.73 8.54
N ILE A 123 15.91 -36.03 9.21
CA ILE A 123 14.80 -36.64 9.96
C ILE A 123 13.63 -36.81 8.98
N ASN A 124 13.12 -38.04 8.85
CA ASN A 124 12.08 -38.41 7.88
C ASN A 124 12.42 -37.96 6.44
N PRO A 125 13.60 -38.29 5.90
CA PRO A 125 13.98 -37.86 4.56
C PRO A 125 13.11 -38.56 3.50
N PRO A 126 12.77 -37.89 2.38
CA PRO A 126 12.10 -38.56 1.26
C PRO A 126 12.94 -39.74 0.77
N ALA A 127 12.29 -40.84 0.44
CA ALA A 127 12.98 -42.08 0.08
C ALA A 127 13.73 -41.94 -1.26
N GLU A 128 15.07 -41.99 -1.24
CA GLU A 128 15.86 -41.99 -2.49
C GLU A 128 15.60 -43.23 -3.37
N THR A 129 14.92 -44.23 -2.83
CA THR A 129 14.61 -45.51 -3.47
C THR A 129 13.25 -45.55 -4.17
N ARG A 130 12.44 -44.49 -4.09
CA ARG A 130 11.11 -44.43 -4.72
C ARG A 130 10.99 -43.14 -5.53
N GLU A 131 10.09 -43.14 -6.50
CA GLU A 131 9.85 -41.95 -7.32
C GLU A 131 8.87 -41.03 -6.61
N HIS A 132 9.28 -39.79 -6.38
CA HIS A 132 8.41 -38.71 -5.94
C HIS A 132 8.11 -37.77 -7.10
N GLN A 133 6.86 -37.31 -7.18
CA GLN A 133 6.39 -36.25 -8.07
C GLN A 133 5.95 -35.10 -7.18
N ILE A 134 6.55 -33.92 -7.40
CA ILE A 134 6.51 -32.81 -6.45
C ILE A 134 6.15 -31.53 -7.20
N ALA A 135 5.26 -30.71 -6.62
CA ALA A 135 4.83 -29.42 -7.19
C ALA A 135 4.34 -29.55 -8.65
N PHE A 136 3.62 -30.61 -8.97
CA PHE A 136 3.31 -31.02 -10.34
C PHE A 136 1.96 -30.49 -10.82
N PHE A 137 1.81 -30.31 -12.14
CA PHE A 137 0.49 -30.16 -12.75
C PHE A 137 -0.13 -31.53 -13.03
N GLU A 138 -1.46 -31.66 -12.99
CA GLU A 138 -2.18 -32.93 -13.26
C GLU A 138 -1.78 -33.58 -14.60
N SER A 139 -1.46 -32.78 -15.62
CA SER A 139 -1.03 -33.32 -16.92
C SER A 139 0.47 -33.68 -16.97
N HIS A 140 1.21 -33.45 -15.89
CA HIS A 140 2.67 -33.61 -15.78
C HIS A 140 3.46 -32.88 -16.88
N PHE A 141 2.95 -31.74 -17.39
CA PHE A 141 3.68 -30.98 -18.40
C PHE A 141 4.96 -30.35 -17.81
N THR A 142 4.98 -30.06 -16.51
CA THR A 142 6.17 -29.72 -15.73
C THR A 142 5.98 -30.12 -14.26
N GLU A 143 7.07 -30.50 -13.61
CA GLU A 143 7.09 -30.96 -12.21
C GLU A 143 8.53 -31.04 -11.68
N LEU A 144 8.70 -31.17 -10.36
CA LEU A 144 9.91 -31.71 -9.78
C LEU A 144 9.78 -33.23 -9.56
N LYS A 145 10.90 -33.95 -9.65
CA LYS A 145 10.99 -35.34 -9.22
C LYS A 145 12.19 -35.57 -8.31
N SER A 146 12.05 -36.45 -7.33
CA SER A 146 13.17 -36.94 -6.51
C SER A 146 13.14 -38.46 -6.41
N GLY A 147 14.26 -39.02 -5.96
CA GLY A 147 14.40 -40.45 -5.77
C GLY A 147 14.47 -41.24 -7.07
N TRP A 148 14.52 -42.56 -6.93
CA TRP A 148 14.68 -43.49 -8.04
C TRP A 148 13.46 -43.41 -8.98
N LEU A 149 13.70 -43.05 -10.24
CA LEU A 149 12.64 -42.99 -11.26
C LEU A 149 12.20 -44.40 -11.67
N SER A 150 10.89 -44.61 -11.79
CA SER A 150 10.31 -45.91 -12.08
C SER A 150 10.83 -46.47 -13.41
N GLY A 151 11.47 -47.64 -13.34
CA GLY A 151 12.05 -48.31 -14.49
C GLY A 151 13.51 -47.92 -14.82
N SER A 152 14.10 -46.95 -14.11
CA SER A 152 15.52 -46.62 -14.26
C SER A 152 16.43 -47.69 -13.63
N PRO A 153 17.67 -47.87 -14.13
CA PRO A 153 18.65 -48.74 -13.48
C PRO A 153 19.11 -48.13 -12.14
N GLY A 154 19.46 -48.99 -11.17
CA GLY A 154 19.93 -48.57 -9.84
C GLY A 154 18.94 -48.87 -8.71
N THR A 155 19.37 -48.61 -7.48
CA THR A 155 18.61 -48.87 -6.25
C THR A 155 18.11 -47.62 -5.57
N ASP A 156 18.83 -46.52 -5.71
CA ASP A 156 18.65 -45.26 -5.01
C ASP A 156 19.13 -44.12 -5.93
N ASP A 157 18.62 -42.93 -5.67
CA ASP A 157 18.90 -41.76 -6.48
C ASP A 157 18.72 -40.46 -5.65
N PRO A 158 19.82 -39.76 -5.30
CA PRO A 158 19.77 -38.63 -4.39
C PRO A 158 19.40 -37.31 -5.08
N LEU A 159 19.04 -37.31 -6.37
CA LEU A 159 18.85 -36.05 -7.11
C LEU A 159 17.43 -35.50 -6.95
N LEU A 160 17.36 -34.17 -6.86
CA LEU A 160 16.18 -33.37 -7.18
C LEU A 160 16.25 -32.97 -8.66
N ARG A 161 15.18 -33.18 -9.41
CA ARG A 161 15.09 -32.96 -10.85
C ARG A 161 13.97 -32.02 -11.18
N TRP A 162 14.16 -31.19 -12.20
CA TRP A 162 13.07 -30.52 -12.88
C TRP A 162 12.79 -31.20 -14.22
N MET A 163 11.51 -31.50 -14.43
CA MET A 163 11.01 -32.28 -15.56
C MET A 163 10.09 -31.44 -16.44
N VAL A 164 10.16 -31.67 -17.75
CA VAL A 164 9.22 -31.12 -18.74
C VAL A 164 8.74 -32.23 -19.67
N GLY A 165 7.42 -32.48 -19.68
CA GLY A 165 6.82 -33.55 -20.48
C GLY A 165 7.46 -34.94 -20.23
N GLY A 166 7.86 -35.20 -18.98
CA GLY A 166 8.54 -36.44 -18.57
C GLY A 166 10.04 -36.51 -18.85
N ASN A 167 10.65 -35.49 -19.47
CA ASN A 167 12.09 -35.44 -19.71
C ASN A 167 12.80 -34.58 -18.65
N MET A 168 13.99 -34.99 -18.23
CA MET A 168 14.81 -34.23 -17.27
C MET A 168 15.54 -33.10 -17.98
N GLU A 169 15.26 -31.86 -17.58
CA GLU A 169 15.88 -30.66 -18.14
C GLU A 169 16.92 -30.05 -17.19
N TRP A 170 16.79 -30.31 -15.88
CA TRP A 170 17.74 -29.87 -14.87
C TRP A 170 17.75 -30.83 -13.67
N SER A 171 18.89 -30.92 -12.97
CA SER A 171 18.98 -31.65 -11.70
C SER A 171 20.08 -31.10 -10.79
N THR A 172 19.96 -31.42 -9.50
CA THR A 172 20.96 -31.19 -8.47
C THR A 172 20.84 -32.25 -7.38
N GLU A 173 21.85 -32.41 -6.54
CA GLU A 173 21.76 -33.27 -5.37
C GLU A 173 20.78 -32.67 -4.35
N PHE A 174 19.83 -33.46 -3.83
CA PHE A 174 18.85 -32.97 -2.87
C PHE A 174 19.44 -33.04 -1.47
N LEU A 175 20.29 -32.07 -1.12
CA LEU A 175 20.99 -32.04 0.16
C LEU A 175 20.03 -31.66 1.32
N PRO A 176 20.25 -32.22 2.54
CA PRO A 176 19.45 -31.86 3.70
C PRO A 176 19.70 -30.41 4.11
N GLU A 177 18.67 -29.75 4.64
CA GLU A 177 18.69 -28.38 5.16
C GLU A 177 19.08 -27.30 4.13
N VAL A 178 19.12 -27.66 2.84
CA VAL A 178 19.28 -26.72 1.73
C VAL A 178 17.91 -26.36 1.20
N TRP A 179 17.55 -25.08 1.30
CA TRP A 179 16.38 -24.53 0.64
C TRP A 179 16.65 -24.37 -0.86
N HIS A 180 15.84 -25.01 -1.70
CA HIS A 180 15.81 -24.83 -3.14
C HIS A 180 14.64 -23.91 -3.49
N ASN A 181 14.93 -22.72 -3.99
CA ASN A 181 13.92 -21.76 -4.42
C ASN A 181 13.66 -21.99 -5.91
N VAL A 182 12.38 -22.07 -6.30
CA VAL A 182 11.97 -22.43 -7.65
C VAL A 182 10.91 -21.46 -8.15
N ALA A 183 11.02 -21.08 -9.43
CA ALA A 183 9.89 -20.55 -10.17
C ALA A 183 9.76 -21.20 -11.55
N TYR A 184 8.58 -21.74 -11.85
CA TYR A 184 8.23 -22.15 -13.21
C TYR A 184 7.78 -20.95 -14.02
N GLU A 185 8.52 -20.61 -15.07
CA GLU A 185 8.14 -19.56 -16.03
C GLU A 185 7.25 -20.17 -17.11
N ILE A 186 5.93 -20.11 -16.95
CA ILE A 186 4.98 -20.76 -17.85
C ILE A 186 4.35 -19.71 -18.77
N ASP A 187 4.40 -19.95 -20.08
CA ASP A 187 3.60 -19.21 -21.07
C ASP A 187 2.55 -20.15 -21.67
N PHE A 188 1.32 -20.03 -21.17
CA PHE A 188 0.18 -20.81 -21.63
C PHE A 188 -0.26 -20.48 -23.06
N ASN A 189 0.09 -19.29 -23.58
CA ASN A 189 -0.21 -18.92 -24.97
C ASN A 189 0.84 -19.51 -25.93
N ALA A 190 2.11 -19.51 -25.52
CA ALA A 190 3.21 -20.00 -26.34
C ALA A 190 3.43 -21.51 -26.24
N GLY A 191 2.87 -22.18 -25.22
CA GLY A 191 3.10 -23.60 -25.01
C GLY A 191 4.53 -23.87 -24.52
N THR A 192 5.03 -23.07 -23.57
CA THR A 192 6.41 -23.18 -23.09
C THR A 192 6.51 -23.10 -21.57
N VAL A 193 7.57 -23.71 -21.02
CA VAL A 193 7.95 -23.61 -19.61
C VAL A 193 9.46 -23.42 -19.47
N GLY A 194 9.88 -22.43 -18.68
CA GLY A 194 11.26 -22.22 -18.25
C GLY A 194 11.44 -22.47 -16.75
N PHE A 195 12.69 -22.56 -16.31
CA PHE A 195 13.03 -22.89 -14.92
C PHE A 195 13.98 -21.87 -14.32
N TRP A 196 13.54 -21.29 -13.21
CA TRP A 196 14.31 -20.41 -12.37
C TRP A 196 14.62 -21.10 -11.06
N HIS A 197 15.87 -21.00 -10.61
CA HIS A 197 16.31 -21.67 -9.40
C HIS A 197 17.43 -20.89 -8.68
N SER A 198 17.46 -21.03 -7.37
CA SER A 198 18.55 -20.65 -6.48
C SER A 198 18.54 -21.52 -5.22
N THR A 199 19.53 -21.35 -4.34
CA THR A 199 19.56 -22.00 -3.03
C THR A 199 19.71 -21.00 -1.88
N GLY A 200 19.22 -21.37 -0.70
CA GLY A 200 19.32 -20.55 0.50
C GLY A 200 18.66 -19.17 0.30
N GLY A 201 19.42 -18.11 0.55
CA GLY A 201 18.98 -16.72 0.43
C GLY A 201 19.28 -16.05 -0.92
N ASP A 202 19.83 -16.77 -1.90
CA ASP A 202 20.24 -16.18 -3.18
C ASP A 202 19.02 -15.87 -4.07
N ASP A 203 19.09 -14.78 -4.85
CA ASP A 203 18.07 -14.46 -5.86
C ASP A 203 17.99 -15.55 -6.94
N LEU A 204 16.76 -15.82 -7.39
CA LEU A 204 16.45 -16.72 -8.49
C LEU A 204 17.17 -16.29 -9.78
N LYS A 205 17.74 -17.28 -10.48
CA LYS A 205 18.32 -17.10 -11.82
C LYS A 205 17.64 -18.05 -12.78
N GLN A 206 17.43 -17.61 -14.02
CA GLN A 206 16.96 -18.51 -15.08
C GLN A 206 18.04 -19.53 -15.37
N ILE A 207 17.80 -20.78 -14.98
CA ILE A 207 18.74 -21.88 -15.20
C ILE A 207 18.46 -22.57 -16.53
N VAL A 208 17.18 -22.71 -16.88
CA VAL A 208 16.76 -23.24 -18.17
C VAL A 208 15.80 -22.25 -18.83
N ALA A 209 16.15 -21.82 -20.05
CA ALA A 209 15.29 -20.98 -20.86
C ALA A 209 14.00 -21.73 -21.25
N PRO A 210 12.90 -21.04 -21.60
CA PRO A 210 11.63 -21.70 -21.91
C PRO A 210 11.76 -22.75 -23.02
N VAL A 211 11.36 -23.98 -22.72
CA VAL A 211 11.26 -25.11 -23.65
C VAL A 211 9.81 -25.40 -23.98
N SER A 212 9.53 -26.03 -25.13
CA SER A 212 8.16 -26.36 -25.54
C SER A 212 7.55 -27.44 -24.66
N ALA A 213 6.31 -27.21 -24.20
CA ALA A 213 5.53 -28.13 -23.40
C ALA A 213 4.05 -28.04 -23.75
N SER A 214 3.29 -29.11 -23.51
CA SER A 214 1.82 -29.08 -23.66
C SER A 214 1.19 -28.44 -22.42
N THR A 215 1.34 -27.12 -22.28
CA THR A 215 0.90 -26.36 -21.09
C THR A 215 -0.63 -26.25 -21.05
N SER A 216 -1.27 -27.25 -20.47
CA SER A 216 -2.71 -27.28 -20.23
C SER A 216 -2.96 -27.31 -18.73
N SER A 217 -3.71 -26.33 -18.23
CA SER A 217 -4.17 -26.28 -16.84
C SER A 217 -5.60 -25.76 -16.80
N ASN A 218 -6.41 -26.25 -15.87
CA ASN A 218 -7.76 -25.74 -15.61
C ASN A 218 -7.80 -24.64 -14.52
N GLY A 219 -6.64 -24.28 -13.94
CA GLY A 219 -6.52 -23.30 -12.85
C GLY A 219 -6.75 -23.87 -11.44
N ALA A 220 -6.97 -25.18 -11.33
CA ALA A 220 -7.22 -25.94 -10.10
C ALA A 220 -6.61 -27.36 -10.20
N ASP A 221 -5.42 -27.45 -10.79
CA ASP A 221 -4.73 -28.72 -11.09
C ASP A 221 -3.21 -28.61 -10.94
N TRP A 222 -2.74 -27.62 -10.19
CA TRP A 222 -1.37 -27.55 -9.70
C TRP A 222 -1.32 -28.08 -8.27
N HIS A 223 -0.57 -29.15 -8.06
CA HIS A 223 -0.48 -29.88 -6.81
C HIS A 223 0.76 -29.44 -6.03
N LEU A 224 0.56 -28.53 -5.08
CA LEU A 224 1.57 -28.21 -4.08
C LEU A 224 1.61 -29.34 -3.05
N GLY A 225 2.61 -30.20 -3.18
CA GLY A 225 2.80 -31.32 -2.28
C GLY A 225 3.61 -32.40 -2.95
N VAL A 226 3.36 -33.64 -2.54
CA VAL A 226 4.12 -34.80 -2.99
C VAL A 226 3.20 -35.99 -3.24
N LEU A 227 3.45 -36.65 -4.37
CA LEU A 227 2.98 -37.99 -4.70
C LEU A 227 4.20 -38.92 -4.71
N GLU A 228 4.11 -40.05 -4.02
CA GLU A 228 5.13 -41.10 -4.06
C GLU A 228 4.59 -42.39 -4.68
N LEU A 229 5.29 -42.87 -5.72
CA LEU A 229 4.97 -44.15 -6.36
C LEU A 229 5.41 -45.34 -5.50
N PRO A 230 4.66 -46.45 -5.50
CA PRO A 230 5.05 -47.67 -4.81
C PRO A 230 6.23 -48.34 -5.52
N ARG A 231 7.06 -49.07 -4.76
CA ARG A 231 8.11 -49.94 -5.29
C ARG A 231 8.16 -51.25 -4.52
N ASP A 232 8.07 -52.37 -5.24
CA ASP A 232 8.11 -53.70 -4.65
C ASP A 232 9.38 -53.91 -3.81
N GLY A 233 9.20 -54.32 -2.55
CA GLY A 233 10.30 -54.56 -1.61
C GLY A 233 10.75 -53.34 -0.79
N TYR A 234 10.11 -52.18 -0.98
CA TYR A 234 10.42 -50.95 -0.24
C TYR A 234 9.17 -50.52 0.56
N PRO A 235 9.13 -50.79 1.88
CA PRO A 235 7.99 -50.41 2.71
C PRO A 235 7.87 -48.89 2.86
N ASP A 236 6.69 -48.44 3.28
CA ASP A 236 6.47 -47.05 3.62
C ASP A 236 7.22 -46.67 4.91
N GLU A 237 7.90 -45.54 4.88
CA GLU A 237 8.47 -44.87 6.04
C GLU A 237 7.90 -43.45 6.12
N VAL A 238 7.91 -42.81 7.29
CA VAL A 238 7.43 -41.43 7.39
C VAL A 238 8.40 -40.50 6.67
N GLU A 239 7.87 -39.61 5.82
CA GLU A 239 8.63 -38.67 5.01
C GLU A 239 8.10 -37.26 5.20
N ASP A 240 8.99 -36.30 5.42
CA ASP A 240 8.68 -34.89 5.61
C ASP A 240 9.37 -34.03 4.54
N LEU A 241 8.57 -33.26 3.80
CA LEU A 241 9.03 -32.20 2.90
C LEU A 241 8.56 -30.84 3.42
N TYR A 242 9.43 -29.83 3.32
CA TYR A 242 9.18 -28.49 3.85
C TYR A 242 9.02 -27.52 2.68
N PHE A 243 7.98 -26.70 2.70
CA PHE A 243 7.71 -25.68 1.68
C PHE A 243 7.47 -24.30 2.29
N SER A 244 7.86 -23.25 1.57
CA SER A 244 7.49 -21.86 1.86
C SER A 244 7.53 -21.02 0.58
N GLY A 245 7.22 -19.72 0.67
CA GLY A 245 7.33 -18.81 -0.47
C GLY A 245 6.44 -19.20 -1.64
N VAL A 246 5.28 -19.81 -1.36
CA VAL A 246 4.39 -20.37 -2.38
C VAL A 246 3.41 -19.32 -2.86
N TYR A 247 3.47 -18.96 -4.14
CA TYR A 247 2.53 -18.02 -4.75
C TYR A 247 2.60 -18.09 -6.29
N VAL A 248 1.62 -17.49 -6.96
CA VAL A 248 1.63 -17.32 -8.41
C VAL A 248 1.60 -15.84 -8.73
N GLU A 249 2.45 -15.39 -9.65
CA GLU A 249 2.48 -13.99 -10.10
C GLU A 249 2.44 -13.86 -11.62
N SER A 250 2.18 -12.64 -12.09
CA SER A 250 2.19 -12.23 -13.50
C SER A 250 2.98 -10.93 -13.69
N GLY A 251 3.31 -10.57 -14.93
CA GLY A 251 4.08 -9.36 -15.23
C GLY A 251 5.59 -9.61 -15.29
N SER A 252 6.35 -9.11 -14.33
CA SER A 252 7.79 -9.36 -14.19
C SER A 252 8.02 -10.39 -13.10
N ILE A 253 9.05 -11.23 -13.23
CA ILE A 253 9.40 -12.17 -12.16
C ILE A 253 10.00 -11.41 -10.96
N THR A 254 9.54 -11.75 -9.76
CA THR A 254 10.23 -11.45 -8.51
C THR A 254 11.37 -12.45 -8.31
N THR A 255 12.62 -12.00 -8.47
CA THR A 255 13.77 -12.90 -8.29
C THR A 255 14.17 -13.06 -6.82
N SER A 256 13.81 -12.11 -5.95
CA SER A 256 14.22 -12.15 -4.55
C SER A 256 13.42 -13.19 -3.76
N VAL A 257 14.14 -14.00 -2.99
CA VAL A 257 13.55 -15.07 -2.16
C VAL A 257 12.94 -14.55 -0.86
N THR A 258 13.14 -13.26 -0.54
CA THR A 258 12.39 -12.54 0.49
C THR A 258 10.89 -12.45 0.16
N GLY A 259 10.52 -12.84 -1.07
CA GLY A 259 9.17 -12.83 -1.60
C GLY A 259 8.86 -11.55 -2.37
N PRO A 260 7.75 -11.51 -3.11
CA PRO A 260 7.26 -10.27 -3.67
C PRO A 260 6.96 -9.39 -2.48
N ALA A 261 7.50 -8.18 -2.50
CA ALA A 261 7.21 -7.15 -1.51
C ALA A 261 5.70 -7.17 -1.26
N SER A 262 5.27 -7.79 -0.16
CA SER A 262 3.92 -7.56 0.27
C SER A 262 3.89 -6.07 0.55
N TYR A 263 2.83 -5.40 0.11
CA TYR A 263 2.68 -3.96 0.31
C TYR A 263 2.88 -3.55 1.78
N LEU A 264 2.83 -4.52 2.72
CA LEU A 264 3.06 -4.39 4.15
C LEU A 264 4.49 -4.75 4.60
N THR A 265 5.15 -5.77 4.03
CA THR A 265 6.49 -6.23 4.49
C THR A 265 7.62 -5.36 3.95
N TRP A 266 7.52 -4.84 2.72
CA TRP A 266 8.44 -3.81 2.23
C TRP A 266 8.24 -2.49 2.99
N LEU A 267 7.00 -2.17 3.38
CA LEU A 267 6.71 -1.02 4.24
C LEU A 267 7.33 -1.20 5.64
N ALA A 268 7.21 -2.38 6.26
CA ALA A 268 7.75 -2.66 7.59
C ALA A 268 9.29 -2.72 7.63
N ALA A 269 9.91 -3.41 6.67
CA ALA A 269 11.38 -3.52 6.60
C ALA A 269 12.07 -2.20 6.19
N THR A 270 11.40 -1.38 5.37
CA THR A 270 11.92 -0.07 4.95
C THR A 270 11.58 1.03 5.93
N LEU A 271 10.54 0.90 6.78
CA LEU A 271 10.11 1.98 7.67
C LEU A 271 10.25 1.69 9.17
N GLY A 272 10.63 0.48 9.56
CA GLY A 272 10.57 0.02 10.95
C GLY A 272 9.13 -0.19 11.41
N ASP A 273 8.93 -1.03 12.44
CA ASP A 273 7.64 -1.55 12.96
C ASP A 273 6.56 -0.49 13.34
N ASP A 274 6.85 0.82 13.22
CA ASP A 274 5.99 1.90 13.71
C ASP A 274 5.18 2.63 12.61
N SER A 275 5.24 2.20 11.33
CA SER A 275 4.70 2.97 10.19
C SER A 275 3.51 2.31 9.48
N VAL A 276 2.27 2.70 9.81
CA VAL A 276 1.05 2.20 9.12
C VAL A 276 0.47 3.27 8.19
N ILE A 277 0.32 2.96 6.91
CA ILE A 277 -0.47 3.77 5.95
C ILE A 277 -1.97 3.50 6.16
N ILE A 278 -2.76 4.54 6.35
CA ILE A 278 -4.18 4.48 6.75
C ILE A 278 -5.13 4.68 5.55
N GLY A 279 -4.67 5.24 4.41
CA GLY A 279 -5.48 5.28 3.18
C GLY A 279 -4.95 6.20 2.06
N ILE A 280 -5.37 5.93 0.82
CA ILE A 280 -5.04 6.70 -0.41
C ILE A 280 -6.33 7.13 -1.11
N ILE A 281 -6.48 8.44 -1.36
CA ILE A 281 -7.63 8.97 -2.12
C ILE A 281 -7.12 9.75 -3.35
N ARG A 282 -7.62 9.37 -4.53
CA ARG A 282 -7.39 10.06 -5.80
C ARG A 282 -8.52 11.05 -6.08
N HIS A 283 -8.17 12.30 -6.35
CA HIS A 283 -9.11 13.28 -6.89
C HIS A 283 -8.71 13.61 -8.32
N GLY A 284 -9.31 12.91 -9.29
CA GLY A 284 -9.00 13.07 -10.71
C GLY A 284 -10.26 13.35 -11.55
N GLY A 285 -10.26 14.49 -12.24
CA GLY A 285 -11.16 14.79 -13.36
C GLY A 285 -10.53 15.87 -14.23
N ASP A 286 -10.51 15.66 -15.55
CA ASP A 286 -10.24 16.71 -16.55
C ASP A 286 -11.38 17.74 -16.49
N GLU A 287 -11.36 18.63 -15.50
CA GLU A 287 -12.33 19.71 -15.38
C GLU A 287 -11.66 21.06 -15.62
N GLU A 288 -12.33 21.91 -16.40
CA GLU A 288 -12.07 23.35 -16.47
C GLU A 288 -12.47 23.94 -15.11
N ALA A 289 -11.55 23.85 -14.16
CA ALA A 289 -11.78 24.18 -12.77
C ALA A 289 -11.00 25.44 -12.42
N ALA A 290 -11.71 26.55 -12.20
CA ALA A 290 -11.26 27.50 -11.19
C ALA A 290 -11.16 26.70 -9.87
N TYR A 291 -9.95 26.53 -9.38
CA TYR A 291 -9.73 26.23 -7.98
C TYR A 291 -8.97 27.41 -7.41
N GLU A 292 -9.71 28.21 -6.65
CA GLU A 292 -9.24 29.15 -5.65
C GLU A 292 -8.59 28.29 -4.55
N ALA A 293 -7.27 28.20 -4.51
CA ALA A 293 -6.57 27.68 -3.33
C ALA A 293 -6.47 28.68 -2.18
N GLY A 294 -7.51 29.45 -1.93
CA GLY A 294 -7.63 30.22 -0.72
C GLY A 294 -8.77 31.20 -0.90
N GLY A 295 -9.69 31.16 0.05
CA GLY A 295 -10.58 32.27 0.33
C GLY A 295 -11.11 33.06 -0.87
N HIS A 296 -12.01 32.49 -1.68
CA HIS A 296 -13.13 33.29 -2.17
C HIS A 296 -14.31 33.15 -1.23
N ALA A 297 -14.16 33.88 -0.12
CA ALA A 297 -15.28 34.56 0.50
C ALA A 297 -15.65 35.81 -0.34
N SER A 298 -16.04 35.64 -1.61
CA SER A 298 -16.51 36.73 -2.47
C SER A 298 -17.91 36.45 -3.04
N GLY A 299 -18.79 35.85 -2.22
CA GLY A 299 -20.24 35.88 -2.41
C GLY A 299 -20.91 36.90 -1.48
N PRO A 300 -22.15 37.38 -1.76
CA PRO A 300 -22.83 38.45 -1.00
C PRO A 300 -22.95 38.24 0.53
N TRP A 301 -22.66 37.03 1.01
CA TRP A 301 -22.73 36.61 2.40
C TRP A 301 -21.43 36.84 3.20
N SER A 302 -20.26 37.02 2.57
CA SER A 302 -18.99 37.27 3.26
C SER A 302 -18.91 38.63 3.93
N LYS A 303 -19.72 39.61 3.47
CA LYS A 303 -19.81 40.93 4.10
C LYS A 303 -20.42 40.90 5.51
N ARG A 304 -21.07 39.81 5.93
CA ARG A 304 -21.74 39.69 7.24
C ARG A 304 -20.87 39.02 8.31
N TRP A 305 -19.75 38.41 7.94
CA TRP A 305 -18.89 37.60 8.83
C TRP A 305 -17.50 38.21 9.05
N ARG A 306 -17.42 39.53 9.26
CA ARG A 306 -16.19 40.15 9.80
C ARG A 306 -16.17 39.90 11.31
N GLY A 307 -15.24 39.07 11.78
CA GLY A 307 -14.89 38.98 13.21
C GLY A 307 -15.30 37.72 13.99
N ARG A 308 -15.56 36.57 13.34
CA ARG A 308 -15.72 35.28 14.05
C ARG A 308 -14.97 34.17 13.32
N GLY A 309 -13.96 33.60 13.98
CA GLY A 309 -13.02 32.64 13.41
C GLY A 309 -13.71 31.36 12.97
N ALA A 310 -13.59 31.05 11.68
CA ALA A 310 -13.93 29.76 11.11
C ALA A 310 -12.68 29.19 10.42
N SER A 311 -12.36 27.93 10.71
CA SER A 311 -11.46 27.08 9.91
C SER A 311 -11.86 27.15 8.43
N SER A 312 -10.88 27.31 7.53
CA SER A 312 -11.15 27.51 6.10
C SER A 312 -11.80 26.26 5.49
N CYS A 313 -13.02 26.41 4.96
CA CYS A 313 -13.73 25.39 4.19
C CYS A 313 -14.13 25.99 2.83
N GLY A 314 -13.53 25.49 1.74
CA GLY A 314 -13.90 25.90 0.38
C GLY A 314 -15.18 25.23 -0.09
N ARG A 315 -16.15 25.96 -0.67
CA ARG A 315 -17.41 25.39 -1.19
C ARG A 315 -17.46 25.54 -2.72
N ARG A 316 -17.76 24.45 -3.45
CA ARG A 316 -18.37 24.55 -4.80
C ARG A 316 -19.91 24.49 -4.65
N PRO A 317 -20.71 25.14 -5.53
CA PRO A 317 -22.17 25.23 -5.37
C PRO A 317 -22.94 23.90 -5.52
N ARG A 318 -22.27 22.76 -5.73
CA ARG A 318 -22.91 21.45 -5.98
C ARG A 318 -22.26 20.25 -5.29
N ARG A 319 -21.14 20.42 -4.58
CA ARG A 319 -20.44 19.34 -3.86
C ARG A 319 -19.78 19.89 -2.60
N LEU A 320 -19.76 19.09 -1.53
CA LEU A 320 -19.20 19.40 -0.20
C LEU A 320 -17.80 20.04 -0.26
N PRO A 321 -17.39 20.82 0.77
CA PRO A 321 -16.00 21.14 1.03
C PRO A 321 -15.20 19.84 1.21
N ARG A 322 -14.19 19.63 0.36
CA ARG A 322 -13.35 18.42 0.37
C ARG A 322 -12.08 18.56 1.22
N ARG A 323 -11.82 19.76 1.74
CA ARG A 323 -10.75 20.05 2.70
C ARG A 323 -11.26 21.12 3.66
N CYS A 324 -11.10 20.88 4.95
CA CYS A 324 -11.21 21.91 5.97
C CYS A 324 -9.90 21.93 6.75
N TYR A 325 -9.17 23.03 6.67
CA TYR A 325 -7.88 23.18 7.35
C TYR A 325 -8.14 23.56 8.80
N SER A 326 -7.53 22.82 9.73
CA SER A 326 -7.39 23.33 11.08
C SER A 326 -6.11 24.15 11.15
N ARG A 327 -6.20 25.44 11.50
CA ARG A 327 -5.04 26.31 11.75
C ARG A 327 -4.57 26.24 13.21
N SER A 328 -5.18 25.35 14.01
CA SER A 328 -4.85 25.05 15.41
C SER A 328 -5.36 23.65 15.76
N SER A 329 -4.68 22.94 16.65
CA SER A 329 -5.08 21.61 17.10
C SER A 329 -6.25 21.61 18.11
N GLN A 330 -6.73 22.77 18.56
CA GLN A 330 -7.65 22.87 19.72
C GLN A 330 -9.09 22.40 19.48
N HIS A 331 -9.53 22.37 18.21
CA HIS A 331 -10.96 22.23 17.90
C HIS A 331 -11.27 21.14 16.88
N GLY A 332 -10.31 20.25 16.58
CA GLY A 332 -10.49 19.22 15.55
C GLY A 332 -10.65 19.86 14.17
N TRP A 333 -11.25 19.15 13.22
CA TRP A 333 -11.55 19.71 11.91
C TRP A 333 -12.90 20.45 11.88
N ALA A 334 -13.10 21.27 10.85
CA ALA A 334 -14.30 22.09 10.77
C ALA A 334 -15.61 21.29 10.79
N TYR A 335 -15.63 20.11 10.18
CA TYR A 335 -16.82 19.26 10.16
C TYR A 335 -17.08 18.60 11.52
N ASP A 336 -16.07 18.45 12.38
CA ASP A 336 -16.26 17.97 13.75
C ASP A 336 -17.05 18.98 14.59
N ASN A 337 -17.02 20.26 14.19
CA ASN A 337 -17.73 21.35 14.83
C ASN A 337 -19.15 21.57 14.28
N VAL A 338 -19.61 20.78 13.31
CA VAL A 338 -20.98 20.87 12.82
C VAL A 338 -21.93 20.18 13.80
N VAL A 339 -22.98 20.90 14.22
CA VAL A 339 -23.99 20.43 15.17
C VAL A 339 -25.31 20.03 14.52
N ASN A 340 -25.57 20.51 13.30
CA ASN A 340 -26.76 20.13 12.53
C ASN A 340 -26.54 20.29 11.02
N TYR A 341 -27.02 19.32 10.24
CA TYR A 341 -27.14 19.39 8.79
C TYR A 341 -28.61 19.35 8.38
N GLU A 342 -29.04 20.28 7.53
CA GLU A 342 -30.29 20.14 6.77
C GLU A 342 -29.95 19.49 5.43
N VAL A 343 -30.55 18.32 5.19
CA VAL A 343 -30.21 17.45 4.05
C VAL A 343 -31.47 17.06 3.30
N VAL A 344 -31.47 17.25 1.99
CA VAL A 344 -32.47 16.69 1.10
C VAL A 344 -32.03 15.30 0.67
N LEU A 345 -32.72 14.26 1.15
CA LEU A 345 -32.42 12.87 0.83
C LEU A 345 -32.81 12.52 -0.62
N ALA A 346 -32.39 11.35 -1.09
CA ALA A 346 -32.76 10.85 -2.41
C ALA A 346 -34.29 10.69 -2.61
N SER A 347 -35.05 10.52 -1.51
CA SER A 347 -36.52 10.52 -1.50
C SER A 347 -37.14 11.90 -1.77
N GLY A 348 -36.36 12.97 -1.71
CA GLY A 348 -36.83 14.36 -1.71
C GLY A 348 -37.25 14.88 -0.34
N GLU A 349 -37.18 14.07 0.71
CA GLU A 349 -37.45 14.50 2.08
C GLU A 349 -36.34 15.41 2.60
N VAL A 350 -36.73 16.47 3.33
CA VAL A 350 -35.81 17.38 4.01
C VAL A 350 -35.70 16.95 5.46
N VAL A 351 -34.52 16.47 5.86
CA VAL A 351 -34.24 16.00 7.23
C VAL A 351 -33.23 16.91 7.92
N ASN A 352 -33.34 17.00 9.25
CA ASN A 352 -32.29 17.54 10.09
C ASN A 352 -31.50 16.38 10.68
N ALA A 353 -30.23 16.28 10.29
CA ALA A 353 -29.27 15.31 10.78
C ALA A 353 -28.38 15.96 11.87
N ASN A 354 -28.54 15.49 13.10
CA ASN A 354 -27.80 15.89 14.28
C ASN A 354 -27.69 14.70 15.26
N ALA A 355 -27.03 14.91 16.40
CA ALA A 355 -26.79 13.87 17.40
C ALA A 355 -28.07 13.21 17.96
N HIS A 356 -29.24 13.85 17.84
CA HIS A 356 -30.50 13.39 18.42
C HIS A 356 -31.55 12.99 17.37
N SER A 357 -31.32 13.32 16.10
CA SER A 357 -32.25 13.08 14.99
C SER A 357 -31.45 12.76 13.73
N HIS A 358 -31.68 11.60 13.13
CA HIS A 358 -30.90 11.09 11.98
C HIS A 358 -29.39 11.06 12.27
N ALA A 359 -29.03 10.33 13.34
CA ALA A 359 -27.65 10.23 13.83
C ALA A 359 -26.71 9.53 12.84
N ASP A 360 -27.15 8.51 12.10
CA ASP A 360 -26.28 7.81 11.14
C ASP A 360 -25.88 8.73 9.97
N PRO A 361 -26.81 9.47 9.30
CA PRO A 361 -26.41 10.50 8.35
C PRO A 361 -25.56 11.61 8.97
N PHE A 362 -25.82 12.01 10.22
CA PHE A 362 -25.03 13.03 10.91
C PHE A 362 -23.58 12.59 11.15
N TRP A 363 -23.36 11.34 11.54
CA TRP A 363 -22.03 10.74 11.66
C TRP A 363 -21.37 10.60 10.29
N ALA A 364 -22.08 10.04 9.30
CA ALA A 364 -21.55 9.75 7.98
C ALA A 364 -21.15 11.02 7.20
N LEU A 365 -21.87 12.13 7.38
CA LEU A 365 -21.57 13.41 6.73
C LEU A 365 -20.36 14.13 7.35
N ARG A 366 -19.93 13.74 8.54
CA ARG A 366 -18.69 14.24 9.17
C ARG A 366 -17.56 13.30 8.79
N GLY A 367 -16.70 13.73 7.87
CA GLY A 367 -15.54 12.96 7.44
C GLY A 367 -15.79 11.87 6.38
N GLY A 368 -17.05 11.57 6.02
CA GLY A 368 -17.35 10.67 4.90
C GLY A 368 -17.27 11.37 3.53
N ASP A 369 -16.65 10.73 2.53
CA ASP A 369 -16.59 11.21 1.13
C ASP A 369 -17.89 10.87 0.34
N GLY A 370 -18.85 10.20 0.98
CA GLY A 370 -20.13 9.79 0.40
C GLY A 370 -21.17 10.91 0.33
N ASN A 371 -21.97 10.94 -0.74
CA ASN A 371 -23.05 11.91 -0.91
C ASN A 371 -24.39 11.30 -0.46
N PHE A 372 -24.76 11.49 0.81
CA PHE A 372 -26.00 10.95 1.39
C PHE A 372 -27.25 11.82 1.11
N GLY A 373 -27.07 12.96 0.44
CA GLY A 373 -28.14 13.88 0.07
C GLY A 373 -27.60 15.27 -0.30
N ILE A 374 -28.49 16.21 -0.61
CA ILE A 374 -28.12 17.61 -0.91
C ILE A 374 -28.18 18.42 0.38
N MET A 375 -27.04 18.90 0.88
CA MET A 375 -26.97 19.75 2.06
C MET A 375 -27.38 21.19 1.73
N THR A 376 -28.52 21.63 2.28
CA THR A 376 -29.08 22.98 2.06
C THR A 376 -28.68 23.97 3.15
N ARG A 377 -28.49 23.50 4.40
CA ARG A 377 -28.04 24.29 5.55
C ARG A 377 -27.15 23.45 6.46
N PHE A 378 -26.23 24.11 7.16
CA PHE A 378 -25.48 23.51 8.26
C PHE A 378 -25.30 24.55 9.38
N GLU A 379 -25.18 24.06 10.60
CA GLU A 379 -24.93 24.86 11.81
C GLU A 379 -23.61 24.43 12.42
N VAL A 380 -22.70 25.37 12.67
CA VAL A 380 -21.34 25.09 13.11
C VAL A 380 -21.01 25.87 14.37
N LEU A 381 -20.27 25.26 15.29
CA LEU A 381 -19.70 25.94 16.44
C LEU A 381 -18.59 26.90 15.97
N THR A 382 -18.61 28.11 16.51
CA THR A 382 -17.59 29.12 16.24
C THR A 382 -16.88 29.50 17.53
N PHE A 383 -15.60 29.83 17.43
CA PHE A 383 -14.79 30.28 18.55
C PHE A 383 -14.20 31.67 18.25
N ASP A 384 -13.78 32.36 19.30
CA ASP A 384 -13.08 33.63 19.19
C ASP A 384 -11.59 33.36 18.92
N LEU A 385 -11.04 34.04 17.91
CA LEU A 385 -9.63 33.94 17.48
C LEU A 385 -8.88 35.27 17.65
N GLY A 386 -9.58 36.35 18.02
CA GLY A 386 -9.01 37.70 17.99
C GLY A 386 -8.89 38.29 16.57
N GLU A 387 -8.26 39.46 16.46
CA GLU A 387 -8.15 40.21 15.20
C GLU A 387 -7.05 39.68 14.27
N THR A 388 -5.95 39.19 14.85
CA THR A 388 -4.76 38.74 14.11
C THR A 388 -4.17 37.51 14.76
N MET A 389 -3.49 36.71 13.95
CA MET A 389 -2.77 35.51 14.33
C MET A 389 -1.37 35.57 13.70
N ARG A 390 -0.42 34.77 14.21
CA ARG A 390 0.91 34.67 13.59
C ARG A 390 0.87 33.62 12.49
N GLY A 391 1.30 33.96 11.28
CA GLY A 391 1.41 32.99 10.20
C GLY A 391 2.10 33.53 8.97
N GLY A 392 2.35 32.67 8.00
CA GLY A 392 3.07 33.01 6.78
C GLY A 392 3.93 31.85 6.29
N THR A 393 4.80 32.14 5.35
CA THR A 393 5.63 31.16 4.67
C THR A 393 7.09 31.53 4.81
N ALA A 394 7.91 30.56 5.20
CA ALA A 394 9.37 30.60 5.10
C ALA A 394 9.81 29.54 4.08
N ALA A 395 10.63 29.93 3.10
CA ALA A 395 11.20 29.01 2.11
C ALA A 395 12.73 29.03 2.17
N TYR A 396 13.30 27.83 2.06
CA TYR A 396 14.71 27.56 2.22
C TYR A 396 15.26 26.90 0.95
N GLY A 397 16.57 27.04 0.75
CA GLY A 397 17.28 26.55 -0.43
C GLY A 397 17.34 25.01 -0.53
N PRO A 398 17.94 24.50 -1.62
CA PRO A 398 17.94 23.07 -1.95
C PRO A 398 18.90 22.21 -1.10
N ASP A 399 19.59 22.78 -0.11
CA ASP A 399 20.64 22.06 0.62
C ASP A 399 20.08 20.90 1.45
N GLN A 400 20.86 19.82 1.52
CA GLN A 400 20.47 18.59 2.21
C GLN A 400 20.34 18.77 3.73
N GLU A 401 21.10 19.71 4.31
CA GLU A 401 21.05 20.01 5.75
C GLU A 401 19.69 20.61 6.14
N THR A 402 19.20 21.57 5.36
CA THR A 402 17.85 22.16 5.53
C THR A 402 16.75 21.11 5.40
N LYS A 403 16.84 20.20 4.42
CA LYS A 403 15.83 19.15 4.23
C LYS A 403 15.74 18.23 5.46
N ALA A 404 16.90 17.73 5.91
CA ALA A 404 16.97 16.86 7.08
C ALA A 404 16.42 17.57 8.33
N ALA A 405 16.80 18.83 8.52
CA ALA A 405 16.37 19.61 9.67
C ALA A 405 14.86 19.93 9.67
N VAL A 406 14.23 20.15 8.52
CA VAL A 406 12.76 20.31 8.45
C VAL A 406 12.03 18.99 8.72
N ILE A 407 12.58 17.85 8.29
CA ILE A 407 12.05 16.53 8.66
C ILE A 407 12.17 16.32 10.18
N ASP A 408 13.33 16.62 10.76
CA ASP A 408 13.57 16.48 12.20
C ASP A 408 12.66 17.41 13.01
N GLY A 409 12.51 18.67 12.58
CA GLY A 409 11.59 19.61 13.19
C GLY A 409 10.13 19.13 13.13
N LEU A 410 9.70 18.52 12.01
CA LEU A 410 8.34 17.97 11.89
C LEU A 410 8.07 16.87 12.90
N ILE A 411 9.06 15.99 13.14
CA ILE A 411 8.97 14.94 14.16
C ILE A 411 8.89 15.57 15.55
N ALA A 412 9.79 16.49 15.88
CA ALA A 412 9.81 17.18 17.18
C ALA A 412 8.50 17.95 17.44
N PHE A 413 7.98 18.64 16.43
CA PHE A 413 6.69 19.33 16.50
C PHE A 413 5.54 18.35 16.77
N ALA A 414 5.52 17.20 16.11
CA ALA A 414 4.46 16.22 16.30
C ALA A 414 4.51 15.53 17.68
N GLU A 415 5.70 15.15 18.15
CA GLU A 415 5.88 14.39 19.39
C GLU A 415 5.78 15.25 20.65
N HIS A 416 6.20 16.52 20.55
CA HIS A 416 6.34 17.42 21.69
C HIS A 416 5.61 18.75 21.47
N GLY A 417 5.91 19.44 20.37
CA GLY A 417 5.46 20.82 20.16
C GLY A 417 3.94 21.00 20.15
N SER A 418 3.25 20.19 19.35
CA SER A 418 1.80 20.25 19.21
C SER A 418 1.04 19.89 20.48
N ARG A 419 1.65 19.09 21.38
CA ARG A 419 1.10 18.74 22.69
C ARG A 419 1.26 19.86 23.72
N THR A 420 2.39 20.58 23.67
CA THR A 420 2.67 21.68 24.60
C THR A 420 1.95 22.96 24.19
N ASP A 421 1.71 23.14 22.89
CA ASP A 421 1.01 24.29 22.35
C ASP A 421 -0.01 23.91 21.27
N ALA A 422 -1.24 23.61 21.70
CA ALA A 422 -2.33 23.26 20.79
C ALA A 422 -2.75 24.43 19.86
N LYS A 423 -2.29 25.66 20.10
CA LYS A 423 -2.57 26.82 19.22
C LYS A 423 -1.71 26.81 17.97
N ALA A 424 -0.67 26.00 17.94
CA ALA A 424 0.23 25.87 16.81
C ALA A 424 -0.28 24.84 15.78
N HIS A 425 -0.02 25.13 14.52
CA HIS A 425 -0.19 24.25 13.38
C HIS A 425 0.95 24.50 12.39
N LEU A 426 1.29 23.47 11.61
CA LEU A 426 2.41 23.53 10.70
C LEU A 426 2.12 22.73 9.42
N ILE A 427 2.47 23.32 8.28
CA ILE A 427 2.64 22.59 7.03
C ILE A 427 4.11 22.71 6.64
N ALA A 428 4.77 21.61 6.33
CA ALA A 428 6.04 21.66 5.60
C ALA A 428 5.84 21.06 4.22
N SER A 429 6.65 21.46 3.24
CA SER A 429 6.52 20.98 1.87
C SER A 429 7.88 20.95 1.18
N ILE A 430 8.10 19.93 0.36
CA ILE A 430 9.15 19.93 -0.64
C ILE A 430 8.53 20.25 -2.00
N GLY A 431 9.09 21.18 -2.75
CA GLY A 431 8.58 21.56 -4.07
C GLY A 431 9.69 21.90 -5.05
N TYR A 432 9.40 21.82 -6.34
CA TYR A 432 10.32 22.27 -7.38
C TYR A 432 9.84 23.59 -7.98
N SER A 433 10.71 24.58 -7.99
CA SER A 433 10.47 25.88 -8.62
C SER A 433 11.15 25.92 -9.98
N GLN A 434 10.35 25.90 -11.05
CA GLN A 434 10.86 26.02 -12.42
C GLN A 434 11.49 27.39 -12.69
N ALA A 435 11.11 28.44 -11.94
CA ALA A 435 11.62 29.80 -12.13
C ALA A 435 13.10 29.95 -11.79
N VAL A 436 13.56 29.18 -10.78
CA VAL A 436 14.96 29.18 -10.32
C VAL A 436 15.66 27.84 -10.56
N ASP A 437 14.97 26.89 -11.19
CA ASP A 437 15.42 25.54 -11.48
C ASP A 437 16.01 24.81 -10.25
N ALA A 438 15.30 24.89 -9.13
CA ALA A 438 15.75 24.33 -7.87
C ALA A 438 14.62 23.68 -7.07
N TRP A 439 15.02 22.73 -6.22
CA TRP A 439 14.17 22.21 -5.16
C TRP A 439 14.16 23.17 -3.98
N GLU A 440 13.00 23.36 -3.38
CA GLU A 440 12.80 24.28 -2.27
C GLU A 440 12.07 23.55 -1.15
N THR A 441 12.48 23.86 0.08
CA THR A 441 11.78 23.41 1.29
C THR A 441 10.99 24.58 1.83
N THR A 442 9.69 24.41 2.00
CA THR A 442 8.78 25.46 2.47
C THR A 442 8.15 25.05 3.78
N VAL A 443 8.12 25.96 4.76
CA VAL A 443 7.46 25.79 6.04
C VAL A 443 6.41 26.89 6.19
N ILE A 444 5.19 26.51 6.56
CA ILE A 444 4.04 27.38 6.73
C ILE A 444 3.54 27.20 8.16
N PRO A 445 4.17 27.86 9.14
CA PRO A 445 3.72 27.82 10.52
C PRO A 445 2.54 28.77 10.72
N ASP A 446 1.60 28.34 11.55
CA ASP A 446 0.43 29.10 11.98
C ASP A 446 0.29 28.99 13.50
N HIS A 447 0.06 30.11 14.18
CA HIS A 447 -0.21 30.13 15.60
C HIS A 447 -1.38 31.07 15.89
N ALA A 448 -2.37 30.56 16.63
CA ALA A 448 -3.62 31.28 16.87
C ALA A 448 -3.43 32.66 17.52
N ASP A 449 -2.45 32.80 18.42
CA ASP A 449 -2.12 34.10 19.01
C ASP A 449 -1.07 34.86 18.18
N PRO A 450 -1.18 36.20 18.10
CA PRO A 450 -0.15 37.05 17.50
C PRO A 450 1.14 37.05 18.34
N GLN A 451 2.28 37.35 17.70
CA GLN A 451 3.59 37.42 18.34
C GLN A 451 4.20 38.81 18.30
N PRO A 452 5.12 39.18 19.21
CA PRO A 452 5.91 40.40 19.07
C PRO A 452 6.59 40.48 17.69
N GLU A 453 6.84 41.69 17.19
CA GLU A 453 7.51 41.89 15.90
C GLU A 453 8.88 41.21 15.88
N GLY A 454 9.16 40.44 14.82
CA GLY A 454 10.39 39.66 14.69
C GLY A 454 10.46 38.38 15.55
N ALA A 455 9.46 38.11 16.40
CA ALA A 455 9.40 36.89 17.21
C ALA A 455 8.54 35.80 16.55
N HIS A 456 8.81 34.55 16.93
CA HIS A 456 7.97 33.39 16.65
C HIS A 456 7.71 32.61 17.95
N PRO A 457 6.63 31.81 18.03
CA PRO A 457 6.41 30.90 19.14
C PRO A 457 7.56 29.89 19.25
N ALA A 458 7.98 29.57 20.48
CA ALA A 458 9.09 28.65 20.75
C ALA A 458 8.89 27.24 20.13
N VAL A 459 7.64 26.85 19.91
CA VAL A 459 7.27 25.58 19.27
C VAL A 459 7.72 25.48 17.81
N PHE A 460 8.17 26.58 17.19
CA PHE A 460 8.71 26.59 15.84
C PHE A 460 10.22 26.82 15.77
N ASP A 461 10.94 26.90 16.90
CA ASP A 461 12.38 27.19 16.95
C ASP A 461 13.19 26.27 16.01
N ASP A 462 12.83 24.98 15.96
CA ASP A 462 13.50 23.95 15.14
C ASP A 462 13.37 24.19 13.62
N PHE A 463 12.48 25.07 13.17
CA PHE A 463 12.29 25.39 11.76
C PHE A 463 13.02 26.66 11.33
N PHE A 464 13.59 27.43 12.26
CA PHE A 464 14.33 28.67 11.98
C PHE A 464 15.83 28.43 12.10
N LEU A 465 16.36 27.67 11.14
CA LEU A 465 17.67 26.99 11.14
C LEU A 465 18.93 27.88 11.05
N GLY A 466 18.88 29.15 11.45
CA GLY A 466 20.07 30.03 11.50
C GLY A 466 20.69 30.41 10.14
N GLY A 467 20.34 29.72 9.05
CA GLY A 467 20.52 30.17 7.67
C GLY A 467 19.35 31.06 7.25
N SER A 468 19.64 32.22 6.65
CA SER A 468 18.58 33.14 6.22
C SER A 468 17.67 32.43 5.21
N ALA A 469 16.37 32.29 5.55
CA ALA A 469 15.36 31.86 4.60
C ALA A 469 15.48 32.69 3.32
N VAL A 470 15.38 32.03 2.17
CA VAL A 470 15.46 32.69 0.85
C VAL A 470 14.20 33.52 0.60
N TYR A 471 13.11 33.16 1.28
CA TYR A 471 11.88 33.91 1.37
C TYR A 471 11.28 33.79 2.77
N ASP A 472 10.83 34.89 3.35
CA ASP A 472 10.11 34.90 4.63
C ASP A 472 8.99 35.95 4.58
N SER A 473 7.78 35.52 4.91
CA SER A 473 6.57 36.34 4.97
C SER A 473 5.87 36.28 6.33
N LEU A 474 6.54 35.74 7.36
CA LEU A 474 5.96 35.53 8.67
C LEU A 474 5.64 36.84 9.38
N ALA A 475 4.35 37.05 9.58
CA ALA A 475 3.82 38.26 10.17
C ALA A 475 2.60 37.96 11.04
N ASN A 476 2.25 38.90 11.91
CA ASN A 476 0.90 38.92 12.45
C ASN A 476 -0.04 39.41 11.36
N ASN A 477 -1.08 38.63 11.07
CA ASN A 477 -2.03 38.97 10.03
C ASN A 477 -3.41 38.40 10.36
N SER A 478 -4.44 38.89 9.67
CA SER A 478 -5.77 38.31 9.80
C SER A 478 -5.82 36.94 9.11
N LEU A 479 -6.65 36.04 9.64
CA LEU A 479 -6.89 34.73 9.02
C LEU A 479 -7.33 34.85 7.53
N ALA A 480 -8.10 35.90 7.20
CA ALA A 480 -8.53 36.18 5.84
C ALA A 480 -7.33 36.44 4.91
N ASN A 481 -6.43 37.35 5.31
CA ASN A 481 -5.25 37.69 4.52
C ASN A 481 -4.27 36.51 4.40
N LEU A 482 -4.06 35.74 5.48
CA LEU A 482 -3.24 34.52 5.42
C LEU A 482 -3.82 33.48 4.47
N THR A 483 -5.15 33.44 4.34
CA THR A 483 -5.82 32.54 3.40
C THR A 483 -5.65 33.04 1.96
N GLU A 484 -5.77 34.34 1.71
CA GLU A 484 -5.48 34.95 0.40
C GLU A 484 -4.01 34.78 -0.01
N HIS A 485 -3.07 34.84 0.93
CA HIS A 485 -1.65 34.60 0.65
C HIS A 485 -1.38 33.15 0.22
N LEU A 486 -2.08 32.18 0.81
CA LEU A 486 -2.00 30.79 0.35
C LEU A 486 -2.66 30.62 -1.03
N ASP A 487 -3.75 31.33 -1.33
CA ASP A 487 -4.43 31.29 -2.65
C ASP A 487 -3.53 31.69 -3.80
N ALA A 488 -2.66 32.66 -3.56
CA ALA A 488 -1.74 33.17 -4.57
C ALA A 488 -0.84 32.06 -5.17
N SER A 489 -0.69 30.92 -4.49
CA SER A 489 0.06 29.76 -4.98
C SER A 489 -0.71 28.86 -5.98
N SER A 490 -2.02 29.02 -6.15
CA SER A 490 -2.82 28.26 -7.13
C SER A 490 -3.60 29.17 -8.06
N LEU A 491 -2.95 29.49 -9.17
CA LEU A 491 -3.43 30.47 -10.13
C LEU A 491 -4.57 29.94 -11.02
N PHE A 492 -5.58 30.77 -11.24
CA PHE A 492 -6.58 30.47 -12.26
C PHE A 492 -5.94 30.28 -13.64
N GLY A 493 -6.41 29.26 -14.39
CA GLY A 493 -5.99 29.00 -15.77
C GLY A 493 -4.99 27.86 -15.96
N TYR A 494 -4.52 27.25 -14.87
CA TYR A 494 -3.64 26.07 -14.90
C TYR A 494 -4.41 24.76 -14.72
N ARG A 495 -3.74 23.64 -14.98
CA ARG A 495 -4.22 22.28 -14.66
C ARG A 495 -3.56 21.78 -13.38
N TYR A 496 -4.28 20.94 -12.67
CA TYR A 496 -3.87 20.41 -11.37
C TYR A 496 -4.17 18.93 -11.24
N THR A 497 -3.34 18.22 -10.49
CA THR A 497 -3.66 16.89 -9.96
C THR A 497 -3.28 16.81 -8.49
N TYR A 498 -4.06 16.05 -7.72
CA TYR A 498 -3.88 15.87 -6.29
C TYR A 498 -4.01 14.40 -5.91
N TYR A 499 -3.12 13.94 -5.04
CA TYR A 499 -3.20 12.65 -4.38
C TYR A 499 -2.97 12.87 -2.89
N THR A 500 -3.83 12.32 -2.05
CA THR A 500 -3.67 12.44 -0.59
C THR A 500 -3.46 11.06 0.01
N LEU A 501 -2.48 10.97 0.91
CA LEU A 501 -2.12 9.80 1.69
C LEU A 501 -2.17 10.16 3.17
N THR A 502 -2.64 9.23 4.00
CA THR A 502 -2.46 9.32 5.47
C THR A 502 -1.58 8.16 5.94
N ALA A 503 -0.62 8.43 6.81
CA ALA A 503 0.26 7.43 7.41
C ALA A 503 0.55 7.77 8.88
N ARG A 504 1.08 6.82 9.65
CA ARG A 504 1.78 7.15 10.90
C ARG A 504 2.99 8.01 10.60
N LEU A 505 3.31 8.91 11.51
CA LEU A 505 4.48 9.76 11.35
C LEU A 505 5.76 8.97 11.61
N ASN A 506 6.68 8.98 10.66
CA ASN A 506 7.97 8.32 10.77
C ASN A 506 9.04 9.14 10.02
N ARG A 507 10.18 9.36 10.67
CA ARG A 507 11.28 10.18 10.14
C ARG A 507 11.87 9.59 8.84
N ARG A 508 12.07 8.27 8.81
CA ARG A 508 12.63 7.57 7.65
C ARG A 508 11.65 7.60 6.49
N LEU A 509 10.36 7.37 6.75
CA LEU A 509 9.30 7.52 5.76
C LEU A 509 9.31 8.90 5.09
N LEU A 510 9.43 9.97 5.88
CA LEU A 510 9.50 11.33 5.34
C LEU A 510 10.72 11.54 4.44
N ALA A 511 11.89 11.02 4.81
CA ALA A 511 13.11 11.11 4.00
C ALA A 511 12.95 10.36 2.67
N ASP A 512 12.49 9.09 2.72
CA ASP A 512 12.28 8.26 1.54
C ASP A 512 11.22 8.89 0.60
N MET A 513 10.16 9.50 1.17
CA MET A 513 9.16 10.25 0.40
C MET A 513 9.79 11.40 -0.39
N VAL A 514 10.75 12.14 0.19
CA VAL A 514 11.44 13.23 -0.51
C VAL A 514 12.21 12.69 -1.71
N ASP A 515 13.03 11.67 -1.50
CA ASP A 515 13.89 11.12 -2.54
C ASP A 515 13.04 10.60 -3.71
N VAL A 516 12.02 9.80 -3.42
CA VAL A 516 11.08 9.30 -4.42
C VAL A 516 10.35 10.44 -5.14
N PHE A 517 9.87 11.44 -4.40
CA PHE A 517 9.17 12.57 -5.00
C PHE A 517 10.09 13.37 -5.93
N GLN A 518 11.34 13.62 -5.53
CA GLN A 518 12.30 14.38 -6.33
C GLN A 518 12.70 13.64 -7.61
N ASP A 519 12.92 12.33 -7.52
CA ASP A 519 13.26 11.48 -8.65
C ASP A 519 12.10 11.38 -9.66
N GLU A 520 10.88 11.15 -9.19
CA GLU A 520 9.70 10.97 -10.04
C GLU A 520 9.24 12.27 -10.71
N MET A 521 9.47 13.41 -10.05
CA MET A 521 9.13 14.72 -10.63
C MET A 521 10.26 15.29 -11.49
N ALA A 522 11.49 14.75 -11.43
CA ALA A 522 12.62 15.23 -12.22
C ALA A 522 12.37 15.20 -13.74
N PRO A 523 11.75 14.16 -14.33
CA PRO A 523 11.40 14.15 -15.75
C PRO A 523 10.38 15.23 -16.14
N LEU A 524 9.57 15.71 -15.19
CA LEU A 524 8.52 16.68 -15.44
C LEU A 524 9.02 18.13 -15.46
N ARG A 525 10.28 18.40 -15.07
CA ARG A 525 10.86 19.76 -14.99
C ARG A 525 10.76 20.57 -16.29
N ASN A 526 10.68 19.90 -17.44
CA ASN A 526 10.54 20.54 -18.75
C ASN A 526 9.08 20.83 -19.16
N VAL A 527 8.09 20.40 -18.37
CA VAL A 527 6.69 20.72 -18.62
C VAL A 527 6.46 22.19 -18.30
N ALA A 528 5.81 22.91 -19.22
CA ALA A 528 5.61 24.35 -19.09
C ALA A 528 4.80 24.69 -17.81
N SER A 529 5.35 25.59 -16.99
CA SER A 529 4.78 26.03 -15.72
C SER A 529 4.47 24.89 -14.76
N VAL A 530 5.29 23.84 -14.78
CA VAL A 530 5.16 22.74 -13.82
C VAL A 530 5.50 23.25 -12.43
N LEU A 531 4.67 22.89 -11.44
CA LEU A 531 4.93 23.15 -10.03
C LEU A 531 4.52 21.91 -9.25
N PRO A 532 5.41 20.92 -9.13
CA PRO A 532 5.17 19.79 -8.26
C PRO A 532 5.55 20.18 -6.82
N SER A 533 4.65 19.88 -5.88
CA SER A 533 4.93 20.00 -4.44
C SER A 533 4.35 18.83 -3.65
N MET A 534 4.98 18.51 -2.54
CA MET A 534 4.56 17.50 -1.60
C MET A 534 4.43 18.09 -0.18
N PRO A 535 3.31 18.77 0.12
CA PRO A 535 3.01 19.22 1.46
C PRO A 535 2.67 18.07 2.43
N TRP A 536 3.16 18.23 3.64
CA TRP A 536 2.99 17.38 4.81
C TRP A 536 2.31 18.16 5.92
N GLN A 537 1.30 17.54 6.52
CA GLN A 537 0.56 18.06 7.66
C GLN A 537 0.51 17.00 8.75
N ILE A 538 0.65 17.43 9.99
CA ILE A 538 0.52 16.53 11.14
C ILE A 538 -0.90 16.64 11.70
N ILE A 539 -1.57 15.50 11.82
CA ILE A 539 -2.75 15.37 12.69
C ILE A 539 -2.23 15.06 14.08
N ALA A 540 -2.03 16.11 14.85
CA ALA A 540 -1.47 16.03 16.20
C ALA A 540 -2.45 15.39 17.18
N GLU A 541 -1.94 14.82 18.27
CA GLU A 541 -2.78 14.18 19.29
C GLU A 541 -3.88 15.11 19.85
N PRO A 542 -3.63 16.39 20.21
CA PRO A 542 -4.70 17.25 20.71
C PRO A 542 -5.80 17.49 19.66
N GLN A 543 -5.43 17.49 18.38
CA GLN A 543 -6.40 17.58 17.29
C GLN A 543 -7.25 16.32 17.22
N ARG A 544 -6.63 15.13 17.33
CA ARG A 544 -7.34 13.85 17.33
C ARG A 544 -8.28 13.70 18.53
N GLU A 545 -7.86 14.14 19.72
CA GLU A 545 -8.74 14.22 20.89
C GLU A 545 -9.93 15.17 20.61
N ALA A 546 -9.66 16.34 20.01
CA ALA A 546 -10.69 17.30 19.70
C ALA A 546 -11.70 16.81 18.63
N MET A 547 -11.29 15.90 17.73
CA MET A 547 -12.19 15.25 16.75
C MET A 547 -13.29 14.40 17.42
N GLU A 548 -13.10 13.98 18.67
CA GLU A 548 -14.10 13.17 19.39
C GLU A 548 -15.13 13.99 20.17
N LEU A 549 -14.87 15.28 20.41
CA LEU A 549 -15.66 16.13 21.33
C LEU A 549 -17.17 16.15 21.01
N ASN A 550 -17.55 15.98 19.75
CA ASN A 550 -18.94 15.97 19.30
C ASN A 550 -19.43 14.59 18.83
N GLY A 551 -18.94 13.51 19.45
CA GLY A 551 -19.36 12.14 19.16
C GLY A 551 -18.64 11.51 17.97
N GLY A 552 -17.46 12.01 17.62
CA GLY A 552 -16.61 11.47 16.56
C GLY A 552 -17.16 11.66 15.14
N ASN A 553 -16.43 11.11 14.17
CA ASN A 553 -16.73 11.25 12.75
C ASN A 553 -16.43 9.93 12.00
N ALA A 554 -16.83 9.86 10.73
CA ALA A 554 -16.74 8.66 9.92
C ALA A 554 -15.31 8.28 9.47
N LEU A 555 -14.30 9.11 9.74
CA LEU A 555 -12.91 8.76 9.44
C LEU A 555 -12.33 7.79 10.45
N GLY A 556 -12.87 7.72 11.67
CA GLY A 556 -12.42 6.78 12.70
C GLY A 556 -10.98 7.00 13.19
N ILE A 557 -10.39 8.17 12.89
CA ILE A 557 -9.00 8.52 13.28
C ILE A 557 -8.93 9.40 14.53
N GLY A 558 -10.07 9.71 15.17
CA GLY A 558 -10.10 10.47 16.42
C GLY A 558 -9.47 9.71 17.59
N GLY A 559 -9.37 10.39 18.73
CA GLY A 559 -8.99 9.80 20.01
C GLY A 559 -7.52 9.88 20.35
N ARG A 560 -7.14 9.17 21.41
CA ARG A 560 -5.76 9.11 21.90
C ARG A 560 -4.96 8.11 21.08
N GLY A 561 -3.89 8.59 20.46
CA GLY A 561 -2.98 7.78 19.67
C GLY A 561 -1.84 8.60 19.11
N GLU A 562 -0.89 7.93 18.47
CA GLU A 562 0.26 8.57 17.86
C GLU A 562 -0.12 9.61 16.79
N PRO A 563 0.70 10.67 16.59
CA PRO A 563 0.47 11.62 15.53
C PRO A 563 0.41 10.95 14.15
N LEU A 564 -0.48 11.45 13.29
CA LEU A 564 -0.57 10.98 11.90
C LEU A 564 -0.01 12.02 10.94
N LEU A 565 0.60 11.57 9.86
CA LEU A 565 1.03 12.35 8.72
C LEU A 565 -0.05 12.34 7.64
N VAL A 566 -0.50 13.50 7.20
CA VAL A 566 -1.23 13.70 5.95
C VAL A 566 -0.27 14.25 4.92
N MET A 567 0.00 13.47 3.88
CA MET A 567 0.79 13.87 2.73
C MET A 567 -0.13 14.18 1.56
N ASN A 568 0.17 15.25 0.82
CA ASN A 568 -0.48 15.54 -0.43
C ASN A 568 0.54 15.71 -1.54
N ILE A 569 0.41 14.93 -2.62
CA ILE A 569 1.15 15.16 -3.86
C ILE A 569 0.31 16.08 -4.72
N PHE A 570 0.86 17.26 -5.00
CA PHE A 570 0.28 18.30 -5.82
C PHE A 570 1.14 18.51 -7.05
N VAL A 571 0.54 18.57 -8.23
CA VAL A 571 1.24 19.02 -9.44
C VAL A 571 0.35 19.98 -10.22
N GLN A 572 0.86 21.18 -10.46
CA GLN A 572 0.29 22.16 -11.39
C GLN A 572 1.05 22.14 -12.72
N TRP A 573 0.39 22.44 -13.86
CA TRP A 573 1.05 22.71 -15.15
C TRP A 573 0.20 23.56 -16.11
N ALA A 574 0.84 24.15 -17.12
CA ALA A 574 0.17 24.98 -18.12
C ALA A 574 -0.77 24.19 -19.04
N ARG A 575 -1.85 24.84 -19.50
CA ARG A 575 -2.77 24.30 -20.50
C ARG A 575 -2.15 24.45 -21.90
N PHE A 576 -1.77 23.34 -22.56
CA PHE A 576 -1.38 23.39 -23.98
C PHE A 576 -2.58 23.78 -24.87
N GLY A 577 -2.36 24.77 -25.75
CA GLY A 577 -3.39 25.41 -26.56
C GLY A 577 -4.17 24.42 -27.45
N TRP A 578 -5.45 24.24 -27.16
CA TRP A 578 -6.43 23.81 -28.16
C TRP A 578 -6.82 25.03 -28.99
N ARG A 579 -6.51 25.02 -30.30
CA ARG A 579 -7.03 26.00 -31.25
C ARG A 579 -8.54 25.77 -31.40
N GLY A 580 -9.36 26.48 -30.62
CA GLY A 580 -10.82 26.31 -30.65
C GLY A 580 -11.60 27.44 -29.98
N ARG A 581 -11.80 28.53 -30.73
CA ARG A 581 -12.67 29.71 -30.53
C ARG A 581 -12.38 30.65 -29.34
N PRO A 582 -12.35 31.97 -29.57
CA PRO A 582 -12.22 32.96 -28.51
C PRO A 582 -13.49 33.00 -27.67
N VAL A 583 -13.34 32.83 -26.36
CA VAL A 583 -14.38 33.18 -25.39
C VAL A 583 -14.48 34.71 -25.40
N ARG A 584 -15.61 35.26 -25.87
CA ARG A 584 -15.95 36.66 -25.65
C ARG A 584 -16.18 36.85 -24.16
N MET A 585 -15.41 37.75 -23.54
CA MET A 585 -15.74 38.27 -22.21
C MET A 585 -17.07 39.05 -22.25
N PRO A 586 -17.94 38.91 -21.25
CA PRO A 586 -18.90 39.96 -20.88
C PRO A 586 -18.19 41.18 -20.28
#